data_AF-A0A0L8K1A0-F1
#
_entry.id   AF-A0A0L8K1A0-F1
#
_cell.length_a   1.000
_cell.length_b   1.000
_cell.length_c   1.000
_cell.angle_alpha   90.00
_cell.angle_beta   90.00
_cell.angle_gamma   90.00
#
_symmetry.space_group_name_H-M   'P 1'
#
loop_
_entity.id
_entity.type
_entity.pdbx_description
1 polymer ?
#
loop_
_entity_poly.entity_id
_entity_poly.type
_entity_poly.pdbx_seq_one_letter_code
_entity_poly.pdbx_strand_id
1 'polypeptide(L)' 'LGRSRGGFTSKLHLSADGRCRPLSLVITPGQRADCTQFKPVLEKIRVPRQGLGRPRKKPDSLAADKAYSNGPIREY' A
#
# COMPACT_ATOMS: atom_id res chain seq x y z
N LEU A 1 15.63 -7.71 6.49
CA LEU A 1 14.90 -7.18 7.66
C LEU A 1 15.59 -5.89 8.15
N GLY A 2 14.85 -4.99 8.81
CA GLY A 2 15.36 -3.69 9.29
C GLY A 2 15.91 -3.80 10.71
N ARG A 3 16.86 -2.95 11.09
CA ARG A 3 17.51 -3.02 12.42
C ARG A 3 16.86 -2.00 13.37
N SER A 4 16.19 -2.44 14.43
CA SER A 4 15.78 -1.58 15.57
C SER A 4 16.62 -1.94 16.80
N ARG A 5 16.65 -1.09 17.83
CA ARG A 5 17.43 -1.29 19.08
C ARG A 5 17.12 -2.59 19.84
N GLY A 6 16.13 -3.38 19.40
CA GLY A 6 15.76 -4.69 19.96
C GLY A 6 15.63 -5.84 18.95
N GLY A 7 16.13 -5.73 17.71
CA GLY A 7 16.17 -6.86 16.76
C GLY A 7 15.82 -6.53 15.30
N PHE A 8 15.66 -7.59 14.49
CA PHE A 8 15.26 -7.51 13.09
C PHE A 8 13.75 -7.31 12.96
N THR A 9 13.32 -6.16 12.44
CA THR A 9 11.91 -5.79 12.26
C THR A 9 11.51 -5.75 10.78
N SER A 10 10.23 -6.00 10.50
CA SER A 10 9.63 -5.87 9.18
C SER A 10 8.39 -4.98 9.27
N LYS A 11 8.09 -4.28 8.18
CA LYS A 11 6.86 -3.51 8.00
C LYS A 11 6.01 -4.17 6.93
N LEU A 12 4.71 -4.14 7.16
CA LEU A 12 3.71 -4.68 6.26
C LEU A 12 2.88 -3.50 5.75
N HIS A 13 2.96 -3.25 4.44
CA HIS A 13 2.17 -2.23 3.78
C HIS A 13 1.07 -2.92 2.98
N LEU A 14 -0.17 -2.65 3.35
CA LEU A 14 -1.35 -3.34 2.84
C LEU A 14 -2.34 -2.33 2.29
N SER A 15 -2.94 -2.64 1.14
CA SER A 15 -4.17 -1.99 0.68
C SER A 15 -5.34 -2.97 0.80
N ALA A 16 -6.51 -2.45 1.17
CA ALA A 16 -7.75 -3.21 1.21
C ALA A 16 -8.87 -2.43 0.52
N ASP A 17 -9.90 -3.14 0.06
CA ASP A 17 -11.13 -2.53 -0.43
C ASP A 17 -12.06 -2.09 0.73
N GLY A 18 -13.20 -1.48 0.40
CA GLY A 18 -14.21 -1.05 1.39
C GLY A 18 -14.87 -2.19 2.17
N ARG A 19 -14.56 -3.46 1.88
CA ARG A 19 -14.99 -4.65 2.65
C ARG A 19 -13.83 -5.29 3.40
N CYS A 20 -12.73 -4.56 3.60
CA CYS A 20 -11.51 -5.03 4.26
C CYS A 20 -10.84 -6.23 3.55
N ARG A 21 -11.09 -6.44 2.25
CA ARG A 21 -10.42 -7.50 1.49
C ARG A 21 -9.07 -7.00 1.00
N PRO A 22 -7.95 -7.68 1.30
CA PRO A 22 -6.62 -7.24 0.89
C PRO A 22 -6.50 -7.26 -0.64
N LEU A 23 -6.01 -6.15 -1.21
CA LEU A 23 -5.80 -5.96 -2.66
C LEU A 23 -4.33 -6.00 -3.07
N SER A 24 -3.44 -5.60 -2.17
CA SER A 24 -1.99 -5.64 -2.40
C SER A 24 -1.22 -5.65 -1.09
N LEU A 25 -0.07 -6.32 -1.10
CA LEU A 25 0.82 -6.49 0.05
C LEU A 25 2.27 -6.23 -0.36
N VAL A 26 2.98 -5.44 0.44
CA VAL A 26 4.43 -5.24 0.33
C VAL A 26 5.04 -5.39 1.71
N ILE A 27 6.04 -6.27 1.83
CA ILE A 27 6.80 -6.45 3.07
C ILE A 27 8.15 -5.78 2.88
N THR A 28 8.53 -4.92 3.82
CA THR A 28 9.84 -4.26 3.80
C THR A 28 10.58 -4.39 5.12
N PRO A 29 11.91 -4.23 5.12
CA PRO A 29 12.68 -4.00 6.35
C PRO A 29 12.09 -2.86 7.19
N GLY A 30 11.98 -3.02 8.50
CA GLY A 30 11.35 -2.04 9.40
C GLY A 30 11.97 -0.63 9.43
N GLN A 31 13.18 -0.48 8.89
CA GLN A 31 13.85 0.81 8.72
C GLN A 31 13.36 1.62 7.50
N ARG A 32 12.59 1.00 6.59
CA ARG A 32 12.01 1.71 5.44
C ARG A 32 10.94 2.69 5.92
N ALA A 33 10.99 3.92 5.39
CA ALA A 33 9.96 4.93 5.61
C ALA A 33 8.66 4.55 4.92
N ASP A 34 7.54 4.70 5.61
CA ASP A 34 6.22 4.21 5.15
C ASP A 34 5.76 4.91 3.87
N CYS A 35 5.99 6.23 3.78
CA CYS A 35 5.64 7.05 2.62
C CYS A 35 6.28 6.55 1.31
N THR A 36 7.46 5.93 1.37
CA THR A 36 8.15 5.39 0.18
C THR A 36 7.47 4.15 -0.40
N GLN A 37 6.69 3.44 0.42
CA GLN A 37 6.03 2.19 0.03
C GLN A 37 4.60 2.39 -0.47
N PHE A 38 4.11 3.63 -0.45
CA PHE A 38 2.79 4.02 -0.95
C PHE A 38 2.57 3.65 -2.43
N LYS A 39 3.41 4.19 -3.33
CA LYS A 39 3.30 3.92 -4.77
C LYS A 39 3.42 2.42 -5.09
N PRO A 40 4.41 1.67 -4.55
CA PRO A 40 4.50 0.22 -4.74
C PRO A 40 3.24 -0.56 -4.33
N VAL A 41 2.58 -0.16 -3.25
CA VAL A 41 1.33 -0.80 -2.79
C VAL A 41 0.20 -0.52 -3.78
N LEU A 42 0.03 0.73 -4.23
CA LEU A 42 -1.05 1.09 -5.15
C LEU A 42 -0.86 0.48 -6.55
N GLU A 43 0.37 0.45 -7.06
CA GLU A 43 0.66 -0.14 -8.37
C GLU A 43 0.41 -1.66 -8.42
N LYS A 44 0.43 -2.32 -7.27
CA LYS A 44 0.10 -3.75 -7.12
C LYS A 44 -1.41 -4.02 -7.02
N ILE A 45 -2.25 -3.01 -6.81
CA ILE A 45 -3.70 -3.21 -6.73
C ILE A 45 -4.23 -3.78 -8.04
N ARG A 46 -4.93 -4.91 -7.95
CA ARG A 46 -5.67 -5.51 -9.06
C ARG A 46 -7.04 -5.90 -8.53
N VAL A 47 -8.09 -5.22 -8.98
CA VAL A 47 -9.47 -5.59 -8.67
C VAL A 47 -10.06 -6.30 -9.89
N PRO A 48 -10.34 -7.62 -9.81
CA PRO A 48 -11.01 -8.36 -10.86
C PRO A 48 -12.37 -7.72 -11.18
N ARG A 49 -12.73 -7.70 -12.46
CA ARG A 49 -14.05 -7.27 -12.92
C ARG A 49 -14.94 -8.49 -13.11
N GLN A 50 -16.22 -8.35 -12.82
CA GLN A 50 -17.23 -9.33 -13.25
C GLN A 50 -17.52 -9.09 -14.73
N GLY A 51 -16.71 -9.68 -15.62
CA GLY A 51 -16.84 -9.54 -17.08
C GLY A 51 -15.50 -9.44 -17.80
N LEU A 52 -15.56 -9.30 -19.13
CA LEU A 52 -14.37 -9.15 -19.99
C LEU A 52 -13.67 -7.81 -19.75
N GLY A 53 -12.34 -7.81 -19.86
CA GLY A 53 -11.52 -6.60 -19.80
C GLY A 53 -10.45 -6.61 -18.69
N ARG A 54 -9.63 -5.55 -18.67
CA ARG A 54 -8.48 -5.45 -17.75
C ARG A 54 -8.94 -5.20 -16.30
N PRO A 55 -8.32 -5.87 -15.30
CA PRO A 55 -8.54 -5.56 -13.89
C PRO A 55 -8.34 -4.07 -13.60
N ARG A 56 -9.18 -3.51 -12.72
CA ARG A 56 -9.03 -2.11 -12.29
C ARG A 56 -7.76 -1.99 -11.44
N LYS A 57 -6.99 -0.93 -11.68
CA LYS A 57 -5.75 -0.62 -10.95
C LYS A 57 -5.83 0.65 -10.11
N LYS A 58 -6.55 1.68 -10.58
CA LYS A 58 -6.69 2.96 -9.87
C LYS A 58 -7.90 2.93 -8.92
N PRO A 59 -7.74 3.23 -7.62
CA PRO A 59 -8.85 3.40 -6.70
C PRO A 59 -9.59 4.72 -6.98
N ASP A 60 -10.88 4.80 -6.65
CA ASP A 60 -11.69 6.01 -6.84
C ASP A 60 -11.48 7.01 -5.69
N SER A 61 -11.24 6.47 -4.50
CA SER A 61 -10.86 7.21 -3.30
C SER A 61 -9.85 6.40 -2.49
N LEU A 62 -9.02 7.09 -1.71
CA LEU A 62 -7.98 6.48 -0.91
C LEU A 62 -8.01 7.04 0.51
N ALA A 63 -8.11 6.14 1.49
CA ALA A 63 -7.86 6.44 2.89
C ALA A 63 -6.53 5.81 3.29
N ALA A 64 -5.67 6.58 3.96
CA ALA A 64 -4.38 6.12 4.45
C ALA A 64 -4.07 6.80 5.79
N ASP A 65 -3.12 6.24 6.54
CA ASP A 65 -2.65 6.83 7.79
C ASP A 65 -2.05 8.23 7.57
N LYS A 66 -2.10 9.08 8.60
CA LYS A 66 -1.55 10.44 8.62
C LYS A 66 -0.08 10.48 8.23
N ALA A 67 0.70 9.42 8.51
CA ALA A 67 2.09 9.30 8.06
C ALA A 67 2.25 9.35 6.52
N TYR A 68 1.18 9.09 5.77
CA TYR A 68 1.12 9.21 4.31
C TYR A 68 0.64 10.58 3.82
N SER A 69 0.28 11.51 4.72
CA SER A 69 -0.21 12.84 4.34
C SER A 69 0.94 13.77 3.92
N ASN A 70 1.46 13.60 2.70
CA ASN A 70 2.41 14.52 2.06
C ASN A 70 1.94 14.93 0.65
N GLY A 71 2.53 16.00 0.09
CA GLY A 71 2.15 16.54 -1.24
C GLY A 71 2.13 15.48 -2.35
N PRO A 72 3.23 14.73 -2.56
CA PRO A 72 3.29 13.72 -3.63
C PRO A 72 2.27 12.58 -3.51
N ILE A 73 1.80 12.27 -2.30
CA ILE A 73 0.78 11.26 -2.05
C ILE A 73 -0.62 11.84 -2.29
N ARG A 74 -0.85 13.11 -1.94
CA ARG A 74 -2.12 13.80 -2.17
C ARG A 74 -2.41 14.05 -3.66
N GLU A 75 -1.37 14.13 -4.48
CA GLU A 75 -1.47 14.32 -5.93
C GLU A 75 -1.69 13.02 -6.73
N TYR A 76 -1.68 11.86 -6.09
CA TYR A 76 -1.80 10.55 -6.75
C TYR A 76 -3.24 10.23 -7.23
#